data_AF-A0A6D0XMS6-F1
#
_entry.id   AF-A0A6D0XMS6-F1
#
_cell.length_a   1.000
_cell.length_b   1.000
_cell.length_c   1.000
_cell.angle_alpha   90.00
_cell.angle_beta   90.00
_cell.angle_gamma   90.00
#
_symmetry.space_group_name_H-M   'P 1'
#
loop_
_entity.id
_entity.type
_entity.pdbx_description
1 polymer ?
#
loop_
_entity_poly.entity_id
_entity_poly.type
_entity_poly.pdbx_seq_one_letter_code
_entity_poly.pdbx_strand_id
1 'polypeptide(L)'
;MILHAQAKHGKPGLPWLVFLHGFSGDCHEWQEVGEAFADYSRLYVDLPGHGGSAAISVDGFDDVTDLLRKTLVSYNILDFWLVGYSLGGRVAMMAACQGLAGLCG
;
A
#
# COMPACT_ATOMS: atom_id res chain seq x y z
N MET A 1 -12.29 -9.41 3.02
CA MET A 1 -11.37 -8.80 4.00
C MET A 1 -10.39 -7.94 3.23
N ILE A 2 -10.09 -6.74 3.74
CA ILE A 2 -9.11 -5.79 3.19
C ILE A 2 -8.20 -5.33 4.33
N LEU A 3 -7.06 -4.72 4.00
CA LEU A 3 -6.16 -4.10 4.96
C LEU A 3 -6.74 -2.77 5.45
N HIS A 4 -6.41 -2.40 6.68
CA HIS A 4 -6.63 -1.03 7.15
C HIS A 4 -5.72 -0.07 6.38
N ALA A 5 -6.26 1.06 5.95
CA ALA A 5 -5.51 2.07 5.23
C ALA A 5 -6.13 3.47 5.39
N GLN A 6 -5.29 4.50 5.30
CA GLN A 6 -5.71 5.90 5.28
C GLN A 6 -5.53 6.47 3.89
N ALA A 7 -6.61 6.95 3.28
CA ALA A 7 -6.59 7.58 1.96
C ALA A 7 -6.56 9.11 2.08
N LYS A 8 -5.75 9.77 1.26
CA LYS A 8 -5.72 11.22 1.08
C LYS A 8 -5.80 11.52 -0.42
N HIS A 9 -6.85 12.24 -0.83
CA HIS A 9 -7.02 12.58 -2.24
C HIS A 9 -6.16 13.77 -2.63
N GLY A 10 -5.57 13.69 -3.83
CA GLY A 10 -4.92 14.80 -4.51
C GLY A 10 -5.67 15.21 -5.77
N LYS A 11 -4.92 15.69 -6.75
CA LYS A 11 -5.45 16.02 -8.07
C LYS A 11 -5.81 14.74 -8.85
N PRO A 12 -6.87 14.77 -9.67
CA PRO A 12 -7.20 13.65 -10.54
C PRO A 12 -6.18 13.50 -11.68
N GLY A 13 -6.11 12.30 -12.26
CA GLY A 13 -5.30 12.02 -13.47
C GLY A 13 -3.83 11.65 -13.21
N LEU A 14 -3.38 11.69 -11.96
CA LEU A 14 -2.09 11.14 -11.53
C LEU A 14 -2.28 9.75 -10.92
N PRO A 15 -1.28 8.84 -11.03
CA PRO A 15 -1.33 7.56 -10.34
C PRO A 15 -1.38 7.78 -8.81
N TRP A 16 -1.93 6.81 -8.08
CA TRP A 16 -1.88 6.83 -6.62
C TRP A 16 -0.47 6.50 -6.11
N LEU A 17 -0.02 7.14 -5.04
CA LEU A 17 1.14 6.73 -4.27
C LEU A 17 0.68 5.84 -3.12
N VAL A 18 1.05 4.56 -3.16
CA VAL A 18 0.67 3.58 -2.15
C VAL A 18 1.88 3.27 -1.29
N PHE A 19 1.81 3.68 -0.03
CA PHE A 19 2.92 3.60 0.93
C PHE A 19 2.82 2.34 1.79
N LEU A 20 3.92 1.58 1.81
CA LEU A 20 4.07 0.31 2.54
C LEU A 20 5.19 0.46 3.58
N HIS A 21 4.83 0.38 4.85
CA HIS A 21 5.75 0.56 5.99
C HIS A 21 6.69 -0.65 6.21
N GLY A 22 7.68 -0.50 7.09
CA GLY A 22 8.61 -1.57 7.47
C GLY A 22 8.07 -2.46 8.60
N PHE A 23 8.78 -3.52 8.96
CA PHE A 23 8.38 -4.34 10.11
C PHE A 23 8.35 -3.50 11.40
N SER A 24 7.33 -3.72 12.25
CA SER A 24 7.04 -2.91 13.46
C SER A 24 6.55 -1.47 13.19
N GLY A 25 6.37 -1.08 11.93
CA GLY A 25 5.76 0.20 11.55
C GLY A 25 4.24 0.13 11.41
N ASP A 26 3.66 1.24 10.97
CA ASP A 26 2.24 1.38 10.60
C ASP A 26 2.06 2.49 9.54
N CYS A 27 0.81 2.79 9.19
CA CYS A 27 0.42 3.77 8.17
C CYS A 27 0.79 5.23 8.51
N HIS A 28 1.31 5.53 9.70
CA HIS A 28 1.82 6.86 10.03
C HIS A 28 3.26 7.07 9.57
N GLU A 29 4.04 6.00 9.38
CA GLU A 29 5.49 6.07 9.14
C GLU A 29 5.85 6.87 7.88
N TRP A 30 5.03 6.76 6.84
CA TRP A 30 5.25 7.47 5.57
C TRP A 30 4.52 8.81 5.47
N GLN A 31 3.72 9.22 6.46
CA GLN A 31 2.85 10.39 6.31
C GLN A 31 3.63 11.68 6.06
N GLU A 32 4.71 11.94 6.82
CA GLU A 32 5.51 13.15 6.62
C GLU A 32 6.05 13.26 5.19
N VAL A 33 6.59 12.15 4.65
CA VAL A 33 7.10 12.09 3.28
C VAL A 33 5.96 12.19 2.26
N GLY A 34 4.86 11.46 2.47
CA GLY A 34 3.74 11.42 1.56
C GLY A 34 3.03 12.77 1.42
N GLU A 35 2.87 13.51 2.52
CA GLU A 35 2.23 14.83 2.49
C GLU A 35 3.05 15.88 1.72
N ALA A 36 4.35 15.66 1.49
CA ALA A 36 5.14 16.47 0.55
C ALA A 36 4.69 16.32 -0.92
N PHE A 37 3.94 15.26 -1.25
CA PHE A 37 3.41 14.97 -2.58
C PHE A 37 1.88 15.16 -2.64
N ALA A 38 1.39 16.27 -2.08
CA ALA A 38 -0.04 16.62 -1.97
C ALA A 38 -0.84 16.54 -3.29
N ASP A 39 -0.17 16.71 -4.43
CA ASP A 39 -0.78 16.63 -5.76
C ASP A 39 -1.20 15.22 -6.18
N TYR A 40 -0.52 14.17 -5.73
CA TYR A 40 -0.90 12.78 -6.04
C TYR A 40 -2.07 12.35 -5.15
N SER A 41 -2.81 11.29 -5.46
CA SER A 41 -3.61 10.65 -4.40
C SER A 41 -2.71 9.70 -3.63
N ARG A 42 -2.88 9.58 -2.31
CA ARG A 42 -2.00 8.81 -1.42
C ARG A 42 -2.79 7.81 -0.62
N LEU A 43 -2.28 6.59 -0.50
CA LEU A 43 -2.82 5.56 0.37
C LEU A 43 -1.72 5.08 1.31
N TYR A 44 -1.94 5.20 2.61
CA TYR A 44 -1.03 4.69 3.64
C TYR A 44 -1.61 3.41 4.22
N VAL A 45 -0.94 2.28 3.99
CA VAL A 45 -1.48 0.95 4.29
C VAL A 45 -0.84 0.38 5.54
N ASP A 46 -1.64 -0.19 6.45
CA ASP A 46 -1.16 -1.08 7.51
C ASP A 46 -1.03 -2.51 6.97
N LEU A 47 0.19 -3.03 6.93
CA LEU A 47 0.46 -4.41 6.52
C LEU A 47 -0.11 -5.42 7.54
N PRO A 48 -0.38 -6.68 7.14
CA PRO A 48 -0.88 -7.71 8.05
C PRO A 48 -0.06 -7.80 9.35
N GLY A 49 -0.74 -7.94 10.48
CA GLY A 49 -0.11 -8.02 11.80
C GLY A 49 0.34 -6.67 12.40
N HIS A 50 0.04 -5.54 11.74
CA HIS A 50 0.46 -4.21 12.18
C HIS A 50 -0.71 -3.21 12.18
N GLY A 51 -0.60 -2.16 13.01
CA GLY A 51 -1.57 -1.07 13.07
C GLY A 51 -3.03 -1.53 13.16
N GLY A 52 -3.90 -0.95 12.33
CA GLY A 52 -5.31 -1.37 12.19
C GLY A 52 -5.52 -2.74 11.52
N SER A 53 -4.48 -3.31 10.92
CA SER A 53 -4.45 -4.66 10.33
C SER A 53 -3.87 -5.72 11.29
N ALA A 54 -3.71 -5.41 12.59
CA ALA A 54 -3.04 -6.28 13.57
C ALA A 54 -3.67 -7.67 13.72
N ALA A 55 -4.99 -7.80 13.55
CA ALA A 55 -5.70 -9.07 13.66
C ALA A 55 -5.62 -9.93 12.39
N ILE A 56 -5.02 -9.43 11.30
CA ILE A 56 -4.91 -10.14 10.02
C ILE A 56 -3.62 -10.94 10.02
N SER A 57 -3.74 -12.27 9.88
CA SER A 57 -2.61 -13.18 9.69
C SER A 57 -2.56 -13.69 8.26
N VAL A 58 -1.35 -14.01 7.79
CA VAL A 58 -1.04 -14.46 6.44
C VAL A 58 0.04 -15.54 6.52
N ASP A 59 0.05 -16.48 5.58
CA ASP A 59 1.03 -17.58 5.53
C ASP A 59 2.28 -17.20 4.72
N GLY A 60 2.17 -16.19 3.84
CA GLY A 60 3.29 -15.71 3.02
C GLY A 60 3.00 -14.45 2.22
N PHE A 61 3.95 -14.06 1.37
CA PHE A 61 3.85 -12.84 0.56
C PHE A 61 2.75 -12.88 -0.51
N ASP A 62 2.36 -14.07 -0.95
CA ASP A 62 1.26 -14.23 -1.91
C ASP A 62 -0.06 -13.75 -1.28
N ASP A 63 -0.34 -14.15 -0.05
CA ASP A 63 -1.50 -13.67 0.71
C ASP A 63 -1.45 -12.15 0.94
N VAL A 64 -0.26 -11.61 1.24
CA VAL A 64 -0.08 -10.16 1.40
C VAL A 64 -0.40 -9.43 0.11
N THR A 65 0.07 -9.93 -1.02
CA THR A 65 -0.14 -9.32 -2.34
C THR A 65 -1.61 -9.41 -2.75
N ASP A 66 -2.29 -10.51 -2.43
CA ASP A 66 -3.73 -10.67 -2.65
C ASP A 66 -4.57 -9.75 -1.76
N LEU A 67 -4.20 -9.57 -0.50
CA LEU A 67 -4.84 -8.61 0.40
C LEU A 67 -4.61 -7.18 -0.08
N LEU A 68 -3.39 -6.84 -0.51
CA LEU A 68 -3.08 -5.54 -1.10
C LEU A 68 -3.94 -5.28 -2.34
N ARG A 69 -4.03 -6.25 -3.26
CA ARG A 69 -4.91 -6.19 -4.44
C ARG A 69 -6.36 -5.90 -4.08
N LYS A 70 -6.92 -6.70 -3.16
CA LYS A 70 -8.31 -6.53 -2.68
C LYS A 70 -8.53 -5.16 -2.04
N THR A 71 -7.54 -4.68 -1.30
CA THR A 71 -7.56 -3.34 -0.69
C THR A 71 -7.60 -2.28 -1.78
N LEU A 72 -6.67 -2.27 -2.74
CA LEU A 72 -6.63 -1.29 -3.83
C LEU A 72 -7.94 -1.27 -4.66
N VAL A 73 -8.49 -2.44 -4.98
CA VAL A 73 -9.79 -2.54 -5.67
C VAL A 73 -10.92 -1.94 -4.83
N SER A 74 -10.94 -2.17 -3.52
CA SER A 74 -11.99 -1.61 -2.64
C SER A 74 -11.97 -0.08 -2.55
N TYR A 75 -10.81 0.54 -2.75
CA TYR A 75 -10.65 2.00 -2.86
C TYR A 75 -10.79 2.52 -4.30
N ASN A 76 -11.10 1.66 -5.28
CA ASN A 76 -11.15 1.98 -6.70
C ASN A 76 -9.83 2.60 -7.23
N ILE A 77 -8.70 2.07 -6.77
CA ILE A 77 -7.35 2.47 -7.19
C ILE A 77 -6.91 1.53 -8.30
N LEU A 78 -6.84 2.06 -9.52
CA LEU A 78 -6.56 1.29 -10.74
C LEU A 78 -5.20 1.59 -11.37
N ASP A 79 -4.61 2.75 -11.05
CA ASP A 79 -3.28 3.15 -11.49
C ASP A 79 -2.50 3.66 -10.28
N PHE A 80 -1.38 3.04 -9.95
CA PHE A 80 -0.63 3.35 -8.73
C PHE A 80 0.86 3.04 -8.83
N TRP A 81 1.63 3.67 -7.95
CA TRP A 81 3.02 3.36 -7.65
C TRP A 81 3.15 2.82 -6.23
N LEU A 82 4.04 1.86 -6.03
CA LEU A 82 4.34 1.32 -4.70
C LEU A 82 5.60 1.98 -4.14
N VAL A 83 5.46 2.58 -2.96
CA VAL A 83 6.56 3.16 -2.20
C VAL A 83 6.74 2.35 -0.94
N GLY A 84 7.85 1.63 -0.83
CA GLY A 84 8.09 0.76 0.33
C GLY A 84 9.56 0.62 0.67
N TYR A 85 9.85 0.41 1.96
CA TYR A 85 11.18 0.11 2.46
C TYR A 85 11.16 -1.19 3.29
N SER A 86 12.29 -1.90 3.39
CA SER A 86 12.40 -3.13 4.19
C SER A 86 11.29 -4.16 3.88
N LEU A 87 10.39 -4.44 4.83
CA LEU A 87 9.22 -5.32 4.62
C LEU A 87 8.32 -4.81 3.50
N GLY A 88 7.92 -3.54 3.54
CA GLY A 88 7.13 -2.91 2.48
C GLY A 88 7.84 -2.92 1.12
N GLY A 89 9.17 -2.79 1.11
CA GLY A 89 9.97 -2.93 -0.11
C GLY A 89 9.93 -4.35 -0.69
N ARG A 90 9.99 -5.39 0.16
CA ARG A 90 9.82 -6.79 -0.27
C ARG A 90 8.43 -7.04 -0.84
N VAL A 91 7.39 -6.51 -0.19
CA VAL A 91 6.01 -6.62 -0.68
C VAL A 91 5.86 -5.93 -2.05
N ALA A 92 6.42 -4.73 -2.21
CA ALA A 92 6.40 -4.02 -3.49
C ALA A 92 7.10 -4.79 -4.61
N MET A 93 8.29 -5.35 -4.32
CA MET A 93 9.03 -6.17 -5.27
C MET A 93 8.26 -7.45 -5.66
N MET A 94 7.63 -8.13 -4.69
CA MET A 94 6.80 -9.30 -4.95
C MET A 94 5.60 -8.95 -5.83
N ALA A 95 4.90 -7.85 -5.54
CA ALA A 95 3.79 -7.36 -6.35
C ALA A 95 4.22 -7.07 -7.80
N ALA A 96 5.40 -6.48 -8.00
CA ALA A 96 5.97 -6.25 -9.32
C ALA A 96 6.30 -7.56 -10.05
N CYS A 97 6.97 -8.51 -9.39
CA CYS A 97 7.30 -9.81 -9.98
C CYS A 97 6.06 -10.64 -10.35
N GLN A 98 4.95 -10.45 -9.64
CA GLN A 98 3.66 -11.12 -9.89
C GLN A 98 2.78 -10.40 -10.92
N GLY A 99 3.21 -9.23 -11.42
CA GLY A 99 2.43 -8.46 -12.40
C GLY A 99 1.11 -7.94 -11.83
N LEU A 100 1.15 -7.38 -10.61
CA LEU A 100 -0.04 -6.81 -9.98
C LEU A 100 -0.69 -5.76 -10.89
N ALA A 101 -1.95 -6.00 -11.28
CA ALA A 101 -2.67 -5.12 -12.20
C ALA A 101 -2.77 -3.69 -11.65
N GLY A 102 -2.53 -2.69 -12.51
CA GLY A 102 -2.56 -1.27 -12.15
C GLY A 102 -1.24 -0.71 -11.62
N LEU A 103 -0.22 -1.55 -11.41
CA LEU A 103 1.10 -1.10 -11.01
C LEU A 103 1.79 -0.39 -12.18
N CYS A 104 2.04 0.91 -12.03
CA CYS A 104 2.73 1.73 -13.03
C CYS A 104 4.22 1.92 -12.72
N GLY A 105 4.67 1.63 -11.49
CA GLY A 105 6.01 1.96 -10.98
C GLY A 105 6.24 1.55 -9.54
#